data_AF-A0A961WWG1-F1
#
_entry.id   AF-A0A961WWG1-F1
#
_cell.length_a   1.000
_cell.length_b   1.000
_cell.length_c   1.000
_cell.angle_alpha   90.00
_cell.angle_beta   90.00
_cell.angle_gamma   90.00
#
_symmetry.space_group_name_H-M   'P 1'
#
loop_
_entity.id
_entity.type
_entity.pdbx_description
1 polymer ?
#
loop_
_entity_poly.entity_id
_entity_poly.type
_entity_poly.pdbx_seq_one_letter_code
_entity_poly.pdbx_strand_id
1 'polypeptide(L)' 'KLRHTAAVSGYSYSDIGALAAKSRGEDLFGYRAEFLKLVRLADALDR' A
#
# COMPACT_ATOMS: atom_id res chain seq x y z
N LYS A 1 -1.11 -18.07 -0.49
CA LYS A 1 -1.99 -17.32 0.46
C LYS A 1 -1.10 -16.32 1.20
N LEU A 2 -1.24 -15.01 0.95
CA LEU A 2 -0.41 -13.94 1.57
C LEU A 2 -1.06 -13.31 2.82
N ARG A 3 -2.19 -13.85 3.27
CA ARG A 3 -2.86 -13.40 4.50
C ARG A 3 -2.18 -14.11 5.68
N HIS A 4 -1.65 -13.35 6.63
CA HIS A 4 -0.97 -13.79 7.87
C HIS A 4 0.49 -14.28 7.78
N THR A 5 1.26 -13.83 6.78
CA THR A 5 2.72 -14.02 6.79
C THR A 5 3.40 -12.94 7.63
N ALA A 6 4.27 -13.35 8.57
CA ALA A 6 4.99 -12.47 9.50
C ALA A 6 5.70 -11.27 8.83
N ALA A 7 6.13 -11.43 7.58
CA ALA A 7 6.77 -10.39 6.77
C ALA A 7 5.96 -9.09 6.59
N VAL A 8 4.63 -9.14 6.76
CA VAL A 8 3.75 -7.96 6.69
C VAL A 8 3.05 -7.63 8.01
N SER A 9 3.29 -8.41 9.08
CA SER A 9 2.54 -8.33 10.34
C SER A 9 2.76 -7.07 11.18
N GLY A 10 3.70 -6.20 10.78
CA GLY A 10 4.01 -4.95 11.49
C GLY A 10 3.84 -3.68 10.65
N TYR A 11 3.36 -3.78 9.41
CA TYR A 11 3.13 -2.62 8.56
C TYR A 11 1.67 -2.19 8.64
N SER A 12 1.42 -0.97 9.11
CA SER A 12 0.10 -0.35 8.97
C SER A 12 -0.19 -0.02 7.49
N TYR A 13 -1.46 0.11 7.12
CA TYR A 13 -1.82 0.60 5.78
C TYR A 13 -1.24 2.00 5.50
N SER A 14 -1.10 2.85 6.52
CA SER A 14 -0.39 4.13 6.40
C SER A 14 1.09 3.97 6.05
N ASP A 15 1.80 3.00 6.65
CA ASP A 15 3.22 2.76 6.36
C ASP A 15 3.42 2.27 4.92
N ILE A 16 2.53 1.37 4.46
CA ILE A 16 2.53 0.88 3.08
C ILE A 16 2.32 2.04 2.10
N GLY A 17 1.36 2.93 2.38
CA GLY A 17 1.09 4.11 1.57
C GLY A 17 2.29 5.07 1.50
N ALA A 18 2.95 5.31 2.63
CA ALA A 18 4.13 6.17 2.71
C ALA A 18 5.32 5.59 1.93
N LEU A 19 5.52 4.28 1.97
CA LEU A 19 6.56 3.59 1.20
C LEU A 19 6.30 3.70 -0.30
N ALA A 20 5.08 3.38 -0.73
CA ALA A 20 4.71 3.42 -2.14
C ALA A 20 4.77 4.84 -2.73
N ALA A 21 4.38 5.86 -1.96
CA ALA A 21 4.47 7.26 -2.41
C ALA A 21 5.92 7.73 -2.65
N LYS A 22 6.90 7.13 -1.97
CA LYS A 22 8.33 7.46 -2.09
C LYS A 22 9.07 6.59 -3.11
N SER A 23 8.39 5.69 -3.82
CA SER A 23 9.03 4.84 -4.81
C SER A 23 9.63 5.70 -5.94
N ARG A 24 10.87 5.41 -6.32
CA ARG A 24 11.55 6.08 -7.43
C ARG A 24 10.97 5.62 -8.77
N GLY A 25 10.94 6.52 -9.75
CA GLY A 25 10.52 6.23 -11.12
C GLY A 25 9.14 6.78 -11.48
N GLU A 26 8.97 7.08 -12.77
CA GLU A 26 7.71 7.58 -13.31
C GLU A 26 6.61 6.53 -13.22
N ASP A 27 5.38 6.97 -12.97
CA ASP A 27 4.20 6.10 -12.96
C ASP A 27 3.57 6.07 -14.36
N LEU A 28 4.32 5.59 -15.36
CA LEU A 28 3.93 5.68 -16.77
C LEU A 28 2.54 5.08 -17.08
N PHE A 29 2.12 4.11 -16.26
CA PHE A 29 0.85 3.39 -16.42
C PHE A 29 -0.15 3.65 -15.29
N GLY A 30 0.18 4.50 -14.32
CA GLY A 30 -0.72 4.82 -13.21
C GLY A 30 -0.86 3.74 -12.13
N TYR A 31 -0.09 2.65 -12.19
CA TYR A 31 -0.21 1.53 -11.25
C TYR A 31 0.08 1.94 -9.81
N ARG A 32 1.03 2.86 -9.60
CA ARG A 32 1.31 3.38 -8.26
C ARG A 32 0.15 4.21 -7.73
N ALA A 33 -0.45 5.05 -8.57
CA ALA A 33 -1.62 5.83 -8.19
C ALA A 33 -2.81 4.94 -7.81
N GLU A 34 -3.13 3.92 -8.61
CA GLU A 34 -4.22 2.99 -8.31
C GLU A 34 -3.93 2.14 -7.06
N PHE A 35 -2.69 1.70 -6.88
CA PHE A 35 -2.28 1.00 -5.67
C PHE A 35 -2.50 1.86 -4.41
N LEU A 36 -2.11 3.14 -4.44
CA LEU A 36 -2.32 4.05 -3.32
C LEU A 36 -3.80 4.26 -2.99
N LYS A 37 -4.69 4.25 -3.99
CA LYS A 37 -6.15 4.29 -3.75
C LYS A 37 -6.64 3.04 -3.01
N LEU A 38 -6.18 1.86 -3.43
CA LEU A 38 -6.53 0.59 -2.78
C LEU A 38 -6.04 0.54 -1.32
N VAL A 39 -4.83 1.01 -1.05
CA VAL A 39 -4.28 1.06 0.31
C VAL A 39 -5.10 2.00 1.20
N ARG A 40 -5.52 3.17 0.69
CA ARG A 40 -6.39 4.10 1.43
C ARG A 40 -7.77 3.50 1.70
N LEU A 41 -8.34 2.78 0.74
CA LEU A 41 -9.62 2.09 0.91
C LEU A 41 -9.51 1.02 2.00
N ALA A 42 -8.42 0.25 2.01
CA ALA A 42 -8.17 -0.75 3.04
C ALA A 42 -8.00 -0.12 4.44
N ASP A 43 -7.25 0.99 4.56
CA ASP A 43 -7.11 1.73 5.82
C ASP A 43 -8.47 2.23 6.36
N ALA A 44 -9.35 2.68 5.46
CA ALA A 44 -10.69 3.14 5.83
C ALA A 44 -11.63 2.01 6.28
N LEU A 45 -11.44 0.78 5.77
CA LEU A 45 -12.26 -0.39 6.12
C LEU A 45 -11.77 -1.12 7.38
N ASP A 46 -10.50 -0.93 7.75
CA ASP A 46 -9.88 -1.52 8.95
C ASP A 46 -10.23 -0.74 10.24
N ARG A 47 -10.76 0.48 10.11
CA ARG A 47 -11.25 1.33 11.21
C ARG A 47 -12.73 1.07 11.49
#